data_AF-A0A539DWI5-F1
#
_entry.id   AF-A0A539DWI5-F1
#
_cell.length_a   1.000
_cell.length_b   1.000
_cell.length_c   1.000
_cell.angle_alpha   90.00
_cell.angle_beta   90.00
_cell.angle_gamma   90.00
#
_symmetry.space_group_name_H-M   'P 1'
#
loop_
_entity.id
_entity.type
_entity.pdbx_description
1 polymer ?
#
loop_
_entity_poly.entity_id
_entity_poly.type
_entity_poly.pdbx_seq_one_letter_code
_entity_poly.pdbx_strand_id
1 'polypeptide(L)'
;MVSREPSRRARFDGWSIAAAIVGTAAVAVLIAVVVKSVGGEASDPAGEGTAASIPSDIAVSTTLFAADDHTNLPPTPGCDQLYFHSAMAMWNPSLADEMLDFGCPFPFEAAEVSMEGGVEDPGFAAPFEPRRYQELFDIVAAERLGICAVTRLEEPSVRGFVYGFDVKLKAGTCKNNDPNTSLVAREYATRAHRDEAAHSLDADVVMVLGRWTITIDGTDADATQRLQSALAEIGASS
;
A
#
# COMPACT_ATOMS: atom_id res chain seq x y z
N MET A 1 -79.66 -10.16 35.76
CA MET A 1 -78.37 -10.88 35.70
C MET A 1 -77.29 -9.83 35.43
N VAL A 2 -76.52 -9.36 36.42
CA VAL A 2 -75.26 -9.98 36.94
C VAL A 2 -74.26 -10.13 35.77
N SER A 3 -73.05 -9.57 35.70
CA SER A 3 -72.13 -8.92 36.63
C SER A 3 -70.90 -8.40 35.86
N ARG A 4 -70.21 -7.39 36.43
CA ARG A 4 -68.73 -7.19 36.50
C ARG A 4 -67.89 -6.87 35.25
N GLU A 5 -67.36 -5.64 35.22
CA GLU A 5 -65.93 -5.32 34.92
C GLU A 5 -65.00 -5.98 35.99
N PRO A 6 -63.64 -6.13 35.83
CA PRO A 6 -62.72 -5.18 35.17
C PRO A 6 -61.38 -5.73 34.55
N SER A 7 -60.63 -4.83 33.88
CA SER A 7 -59.14 -4.71 33.89
C SER A 7 -58.28 -5.80 33.18
N ARG A 8 -57.14 -5.59 32.50
CA ARG A 8 -55.98 -4.69 32.70
C ARG A 8 -55.09 -4.67 31.43
N ARG A 9 -54.48 -3.49 31.18
CA ARG A 9 -53.06 -3.20 30.79
C ARG A 9 -52.53 -3.80 29.47
N ALA A 10 -51.82 -3.09 28.60
CA ALA A 10 -50.86 -1.99 28.77
C ALA A 10 -50.90 -1.06 27.52
N ARG A 11 -50.78 0.27 27.58
CA ARG A 11 -49.58 1.11 27.87
C ARG A 11 -48.36 0.60 27.05
N PHE A 12 -47.68 1.36 26.18
CA PHE A 12 -47.43 2.79 26.11
C PHE A 12 -47.02 3.19 24.68
N ASP A 13 -47.38 4.41 24.30
CA ASP A 13 -46.76 5.30 23.32
C ASP A 13 -45.23 5.20 23.34
N GLY A 14 -44.50 5.18 22.22
CA GLY A 14 -44.30 6.34 21.34
C GLY A 14 -43.20 7.25 21.90
N TRP A 15 -42.00 7.27 21.30
CA TRP A 15 -41.23 8.51 21.08
C TRP A 15 -39.92 8.31 20.29
N SER A 16 -39.81 9.13 19.23
CA SER A 16 -38.66 9.99 18.88
C SER A 16 -37.27 9.38 18.75
N ILE A 17 -36.85 9.28 17.49
CA ILE A 17 -35.45 9.16 17.06
C ILE A 17 -34.76 10.50 17.35
N ALA A 18 -33.85 10.49 18.33
CA ALA A 18 -32.95 11.61 18.59
C ALA A 18 -31.81 11.61 17.56
N ALA A 19 -31.70 12.70 16.81
CA ALA A 19 -30.54 13.00 15.99
C ALA A 19 -29.35 13.33 16.90
N ALA A 20 -28.27 12.54 16.81
CA ALA A 20 -27.01 12.84 17.47
C ALA A 20 -26.12 13.64 16.52
N ILE A 21 -25.87 14.89 16.90
CA ILE A 21 -24.88 15.81 16.34
C ILE A 21 -23.49 15.25 16.68
N VAL A 22 -22.70 14.85 15.68
CA VAL A 22 -21.28 14.53 15.88
C VAL A 22 -20.46 15.76 15.51
N GLY A 23 -19.83 16.35 16.54
CA GLY A 23 -18.97 17.51 16.42
C GLY A 23 -17.68 17.20 15.68
N THR A 24 -17.31 18.10 14.77
CA THR A 24 -15.99 18.19 14.14
C THR A 24 -14.94 18.56 15.19
N ALA A 25 -14.08 17.62 15.57
CA ALA A 25 -12.82 17.91 16.23
C ALA A 25 -11.70 17.89 15.18
N ALA A 26 -11.27 19.07 14.73
CA ALA A 26 -10.07 19.24 13.94
C ALA A 26 -8.85 18.99 14.85
N VAL A 27 -8.13 17.89 14.62
CA VAL A 27 -6.82 17.66 15.23
C VAL A 27 -5.76 18.05 14.21
N ALA A 28 -5.13 19.21 14.42
CA ALA A 28 -3.93 19.61 13.72
C ALA A 28 -2.77 18.70 14.15
N VAL A 29 -2.30 17.84 13.25
CA VAL A 29 -1.07 17.06 13.45
C VAL A 29 0.11 17.90 12.97
N LEU A 30 0.83 18.52 13.90
CA LEU A 30 2.15 19.08 13.66
C LEU A 30 3.15 17.93 13.54
N ILE A 31 3.56 17.61 12.31
CA ILE A 31 4.71 16.73 12.07
C ILE A 31 5.97 17.58 12.25
N ALA A 32 6.68 17.37 13.36
CA ALA A 32 8.01 17.91 13.56
C ALA A 32 9.01 17.05 12.77
N VAL A 33 9.41 17.51 11.57
CA VAL A 33 10.57 16.95 10.86
C VAL A 33 11.83 17.54 11.49
N VAL A 34 12.56 16.75 12.26
CA VAL A 34 13.92 17.13 12.70
C VAL A 34 14.86 16.92 11.52
N VAL A 35 15.04 17.95 10.70
CA VAL A 35 16.15 18.03 9.75
C VAL A 35 17.40 18.38 10.55
N LYS A 36 18.23 17.38 10.84
CA LYS A 36 19.58 17.61 11.36
C LYS A 36 20.47 18.01 10.18
N SER A 37 20.44 19.30 9.83
CA SER A 37 21.39 19.90 8.88
C SER A 37 22.77 19.99 9.53
N VAL A 38 23.77 19.42 8.86
CA VAL A 38 25.19 19.44 9.23
C VAL A 38 25.75 20.85 9.11
N GLY A 39 26.55 21.29 10.09
CA GLY A 39 27.43 22.44 9.94
C GLY A 39 28.27 22.73 11.20
N GLY A 40 29.59 22.61 11.07
CA GLY A 40 30.56 23.33 11.92
C GLY A 40 31.63 22.46 12.60
N GLU A 41 32.86 22.60 12.11
CA GLU A 41 34.14 22.01 12.55
C GLU A 41 34.41 22.02 14.08
N ALA A 42 34.98 20.92 14.59
CA ALA A 42 36.16 20.92 15.47
C ALA A 42 36.61 19.49 15.86
N SER A 43 37.83 19.15 15.45
CA SER A 43 38.84 18.30 16.12
C SER A 43 38.52 16.83 16.48
N ASP A 44 39.19 15.93 15.75
CA ASP A 44 39.45 14.51 16.05
C ASP A 44 39.97 14.24 17.48
N PRO A 45 39.69 13.06 18.06
CA PRO A 45 40.61 11.93 17.86
C PRO A 45 39.94 10.56 17.59
N ALA A 46 40.48 9.91 16.54
CA ALA A 46 40.68 8.46 16.34
C ALA A 46 39.80 7.47 17.12
N GLY A 47 38.87 6.83 16.41
CA GLY A 47 38.32 5.52 16.75
C GLY A 47 38.43 4.60 15.54
N GLU A 48 39.24 3.54 15.64
CA GLU A 48 39.35 2.48 14.64
C GLU A 48 37.98 1.79 14.47
N GLY A 49 37.32 2.08 13.36
CA GLY A 49 36.18 1.33 12.84
C GLY A 49 36.52 0.92 11.42
N THR A 50 36.77 -0.37 11.20
CA THR A 50 37.06 -0.96 9.90
C THR A 50 35.94 -0.59 8.92
N ALA A 51 36.20 0.35 8.02
CA ALA A 51 35.27 0.69 6.95
C ALA A 51 35.15 -0.53 6.04
N ALA A 52 33.96 -1.13 6.00
CA ALA A 52 33.64 -2.09 4.97
C ALA A 52 33.68 -1.34 3.63
N SER A 53 34.68 -1.65 2.81
CA SER A 53 34.83 -1.13 1.46
C SER A 53 33.62 -1.59 0.63
N ILE A 54 32.70 -0.69 0.35
CA ILE A 54 31.65 -0.91 -0.65
C ILE A 54 32.36 -0.91 -2.02
N PRO A 55 32.20 -1.95 -2.86
CA PRO A 55 32.75 -1.93 -4.21
C PRO A 55 32.22 -0.71 -4.97
N SER A 56 33.13 0.10 -5.51
CA SER A 56 32.83 1.36 -6.21
C SER A 56 32.09 1.21 -7.56
N ASP A 57 31.64 0.00 -7.90
CA ASP A 57 31.13 -0.34 -9.23
C ASP A 57 29.59 -0.46 -9.29
N ILE A 58 28.85 -0.16 -8.22
CA ILE A 58 27.41 0.05 -8.32
C ILE A 58 27.17 1.52 -8.66
N ALA A 59 27.03 1.81 -9.96
CA ALA A 59 26.52 3.09 -10.42
C ALA A 59 25.05 3.21 -10.00
N VAL A 60 24.81 3.69 -8.77
CA VAL A 60 23.48 4.17 -8.37
C VAL A 60 23.26 5.48 -9.12
N SER A 61 22.60 5.39 -10.27
CA SER A 61 22.15 6.57 -11.00
C SER A 61 21.07 7.25 -10.17
N THR A 62 21.46 8.24 -9.37
CA THR A 62 20.51 9.10 -8.66
C THR A 62 20.13 10.20 -9.63
N THR A 63 18.95 10.08 -10.23
CA THR A 63 18.34 11.16 -11.03
C THR A 63 17.92 12.26 -10.06
N LEU A 64 18.85 13.16 -9.76
CA LEU A 64 18.54 14.37 -8.99
C LEU A 64 17.83 15.34 -9.91
N PHE A 65 16.53 15.55 -9.69
CA PHE A 65 15.78 16.59 -10.38
C PHE A 65 16.43 17.94 -10.10
N ALA A 66 16.80 18.66 -11.15
CA ALA A 66 17.31 20.01 -11.04
C ALA A 66 16.17 20.92 -10.56
N ALA A 67 16.50 22.01 -9.86
CA ALA A 67 15.51 23.02 -9.49
C ALA A 67 14.73 23.56 -10.71
N ASP A 68 15.35 23.52 -11.89
CA ASP A 68 14.75 23.92 -13.16
C ASP A 68 13.65 22.95 -13.64
N ASP A 69 13.68 21.69 -13.23
CA ASP A 69 12.66 20.70 -13.60
C ASP A 69 11.30 21.07 -12.99
N HIS A 70 11.29 21.63 -11.78
CA HIS A 70 10.07 22.14 -11.14
C HIS A 70 9.49 23.36 -11.87
N THR A 71 10.34 24.27 -12.37
CA THR A 71 9.89 25.46 -13.10
C THR A 71 9.35 25.17 -14.51
N ASN A 72 9.71 24.02 -15.07
CA ASN A 72 9.30 23.61 -16.42
C ASN A 72 8.14 22.60 -16.42
N LEU A 73 7.59 22.24 -15.25
CA LEU A 73 6.39 21.41 -15.21
C LEU A 73 5.22 22.13 -15.86
N PRO A 74 4.46 21.45 -16.74
CA PRO A 74 3.24 22.00 -17.26
C PRO A 74 2.32 22.43 -16.11
N PRO A 75 1.71 23.63 -16.16
CA PRO A 75 0.80 24.10 -15.11
C PRO A 75 -0.52 23.30 -15.07
N THR A 76 -0.74 22.42 -16.05
CA THR A 76 -1.92 21.56 -16.17
C THR A 76 -1.68 20.22 -15.46
N PRO A 77 -2.64 19.76 -14.64
CA PRO A 77 -2.63 18.39 -14.10
C PRO A 77 -2.41 17.38 -15.21
N GLY A 78 -1.47 16.47 -15.00
CA GLY A 78 -0.94 15.59 -16.05
C GLY A 78 -0.10 14.46 -15.50
N CYS A 79 0.16 13.45 -16.34
CA CYS A 79 1.06 12.35 -16.00
C CYS A 79 2.48 12.82 -15.68
N ASP A 80 2.98 13.83 -16.39
CA ASP A 80 4.31 14.40 -16.12
C ASP A 80 4.38 15.02 -14.71
N GLN A 81 3.29 15.66 -14.27
CA GLN A 81 3.21 16.25 -12.93
C GLN A 81 3.10 15.16 -11.84
N LEU A 82 2.26 14.15 -12.05
CA LEU A 82 2.14 13.03 -11.11
C LEU A 82 3.45 12.24 -11.01
N TYR A 83 4.12 12.02 -12.15
CA TYR A 83 5.43 11.40 -12.20
C TYR A 83 6.48 12.22 -11.45
N PHE A 84 6.53 13.53 -11.66
CA PHE A 84 7.42 14.41 -10.89
C PHE A 84 7.11 14.39 -9.39
N HIS A 85 5.83 14.44 -9.00
CA HIS A 85 5.44 14.28 -7.59
C HIS A 85 5.89 12.94 -7.04
N SER A 86 5.92 11.90 -7.86
CA SER A 86 6.34 10.56 -7.46
C SER A 86 7.83 10.44 -7.15
N ALA A 87 8.63 11.30 -7.78
CA ALA A 87 10.05 11.38 -7.53
C ALA A 87 10.41 12.35 -6.38
N MET A 88 9.57 13.36 -6.15
CA MET A 88 9.79 14.37 -5.10
C MET A 88 9.11 14.03 -3.77
N ALA A 89 7.94 13.39 -3.82
CA ALA A 89 7.25 12.84 -2.68
C ALA A 89 7.55 11.34 -2.58
N MET A 90 7.48 10.79 -1.36
CA MET A 90 7.64 9.35 -1.18
C MET A 90 6.56 8.61 -1.99
N TRP A 91 6.98 7.84 -3.00
CA TRP A 91 6.14 6.95 -3.78
C TRP A 91 5.27 6.10 -2.85
N ASN A 92 3.96 6.24 -2.96
CA ASN A 92 2.98 5.65 -2.06
C ASN A 92 1.76 5.10 -2.85
N PRO A 93 0.93 4.25 -2.22
CA PRO A 93 -0.18 3.61 -2.92
C PRO A 93 -1.22 4.58 -3.50
N SER A 94 -1.51 5.68 -2.80
CA SER A 94 -2.48 6.68 -3.28
C SER A 94 -2.00 7.35 -4.56
N LEU A 95 -0.69 7.61 -4.67
CA LEU A 95 -0.13 8.17 -5.90
C LEU A 95 -0.19 7.18 -7.06
N ALA A 96 0.03 5.88 -6.81
CA ALA A 96 -0.14 4.86 -7.84
C ALA A 96 -1.60 4.82 -8.35
N ASP A 97 -2.57 4.95 -7.44
CA ASP A 97 -3.99 5.04 -7.79
C ASP A 97 -4.32 6.31 -8.59
N GLU A 98 -3.75 7.46 -8.20
CA GLU A 98 -3.92 8.73 -8.94
C GLU A 98 -3.37 8.65 -10.36
N MET A 99 -2.20 8.00 -10.55
CA MET A 99 -1.63 7.80 -11.88
C MET A 99 -2.47 6.86 -12.74
N LEU A 100 -3.05 5.81 -12.14
CA LEU A 100 -3.99 4.93 -12.81
C LEU A 100 -5.26 5.70 -13.23
N ASP A 101 -5.82 6.50 -12.33
CA ASP A 101 -7.05 7.27 -12.55
C ASP A 101 -6.91 8.33 -13.64
N PHE A 102 -5.72 8.91 -13.72
CA PHE A 102 -5.38 9.86 -14.76
C PHE A 102 -5.13 9.18 -16.13
N GLY A 103 -4.99 7.84 -16.15
CA GLY A 103 -4.75 7.08 -17.37
C GLY A 103 -3.30 7.17 -17.85
N CYS A 104 -2.35 7.26 -16.91
CA CYS A 104 -0.95 7.39 -17.26
C CYS A 104 -0.37 6.13 -17.90
N PRO A 105 0.61 6.28 -18.82
CA PRO A 105 1.31 5.14 -19.41
C PRO A 105 1.89 4.23 -18.33
N PHE A 106 1.79 2.93 -18.54
CA PHE A 106 2.32 1.94 -17.61
C PHE A 106 3.26 0.96 -18.33
N PRO A 107 4.40 0.60 -17.73
CA PRO A 107 4.96 1.17 -16.50
C PRO A 107 5.39 2.63 -16.69
N PHE A 108 5.37 3.43 -15.61
CA PHE A 108 5.65 4.87 -15.67
C PHE A 108 7.09 5.16 -16.12
N GLU A 109 8.03 4.30 -15.75
CA GLU A 109 9.45 4.35 -16.13
C GLU A 109 9.79 3.20 -17.07
N ALA A 110 9.09 3.09 -18.19
CA ALA A 110 9.25 1.95 -19.10
C ALA A 110 10.67 1.72 -19.64
N ALA A 111 11.52 2.76 -19.65
CA ALA A 111 12.93 2.61 -20.02
C ALA A 111 13.76 1.86 -18.95
N GLU A 112 13.29 1.84 -17.70
CA GLU A 112 13.98 1.25 -16.55
C GLU A 112 13.42 -0.13 -16.17
N VAL A 113 12.30 -0.52 -16.77
CA VAL A 113 11.58 -1.76 -16.46
C VAL A 113 11.68 -2.74 -17.62
N SER A 114 12.07 -3.99 -17.34
CA SER A 114 12.07 -5.06 -18.34
C SER A 114 10.64 -5.38 -18.79
N MET A 115 10.38 -5.23 -20.09
CA MET A 115 9.12 -5.63 -20.74
C MET A 115 9.20 -7.01 -21.40
N GLU A 116 10.42 -7.55 -21.55
CA GLU A 116 10.67 -8.84 -22.20
C GLU A 116 11.03 -9.93 -21.19
N GLY A 117 10.62 -11.17 -21.49
CA GLY A 117 10.85 -12.35 -20.67
C GLY A 117 9.65 -12.76 -19.83
N GLY A 118 9.92 -13.52 -18.76
CA GLY A 118 8.88 -14.15 -17.95
C GLY A 118 8.29 -15.41 -18.57
N VAL A 119 7.46 -16.09 -17.79
CA VAL A 119 6.73 -17.30 -18.18
C VAL A 119 5.31 -17.16 -17.67
N GLU A 120 4.34 -17.07 -18.59
CA GLU A 120 2.93 -17.08 -18.22
C GLU A 120 2.52 -18.45 -17.67
N ASP A 121 1.64 -18.46 -16.68
CA ASP A 121 1.03 -19.68 -16.17
C ASP A 121 -0.48 -19.66 -16.42
N PRO A 122 -1.00 -20.54 -17.30
CA PRO A 122 -2.44 -20.62 -17.57
C PRO A 122 -3.26 -21.11 -16.36
N GLY A 123 -2.63 -21.62 -15.30
CA GLY A 123 -3.27 -21.95 -14.03
C GLY A 123 -3.77 -20.72 -13.28
N PHE A 124 -3.14 -19.56 -13.48
CA PHE A 124 -3.61 -18.30 -12.93
C PHE A 124 -4.75 -17.72 -13.77
N ALA A 125 -5.97 -17.88 -13.28
CA ALA A 125 -7.18 -17.39 -13.95
C ALA A 125 -7.37 -15.86 -13.83
N ALA A 126 -6.64 -15.18 -12.94
CA ALA A 126 -6.79 -13.75 -12.72
C ALA A 126 -6.42 -12.92 -13.96
N PRO A 127 -7.30 -12.02 -14.44
CA PRO A 127 -6.99 -11.15 -15.57
C PRO A 127 -5.77 -10.28 -15.27
N PHE A 128 -5.02 -9.93 -16.32
CA PHE A 128 -3.88 -9.02 -16.21
C PHE A 128 -4.35 -7.60 -16.53
N GLU A 129 -4.88 -6.93 -15.51
CA GLU A 129 -5.50 -5.61 -15.60
C GLU A 129 -5.00 -4.70 -14.47
N PRO A 130 -4.98 -3.37 -14.66
CA PRO A 130 -4.67 -2.46 -13.56
C PRO A 130 -5.72 -2.56 -12.45
N ARG A 131 -5.28 -2.40 -11.20
CA ARG A 131 -6.12 -2.39 -10.00
C ARG A 131 -5.70 -1.25 -9.08
N ARG A 132 -6.63 -0.75 -8.27
CA ARG A 132 -6.34 0.31 -7.30
C ARG A 132 -5.90 -0.30 -5.98
N TYR A 133 -4.82 0.18 -5.39
CA TYR A 133 -4.42 -0.17 -4.01
C TYR A 133 -5.52 0.16 -3.00
N GLN A 134 -6.37 1.15 -3.27
CA GLN A 134 -7.58 1.40 -2.49
C GLN A 134 -8.43 0.14 -2.29
N GLU A 135 -8.51 -0.77 -3.28
CA GLU A 135 -9.27 -2.03 -3.13
C GLU A 135 -8.67 -2.93 -2.03
N LEU A 136 -7.35 -2.97 -1.88
CA LEU A 136 -6.68 -3.69 -0.80
C LEU A 136 -6.97 -3.05 0.56
N PHE A 137 -7.00 -1.72 0.62
CA PHE A 137 -7.31 -1.00 1.86
C PHE A 137 -8.77 -1.11 2.26
N ASP A 138 -9.68 -1.17 1.30
CA ASP A 138 -11.10 -1.42 1.56
C ASP A 138 -11.29 -2.82 2.18
N ILE A 139 -10.58 -3.84 1.68
CA ILE A 139 -10.54 -5.18 2.30
C ILE A 139 -9.98 -5.11 3.72
N VAL A 140 -8.82 -4.49 3.91
CA VAL A 140 -8.17 -4.34 5.23
C VAL A 140 -9.13 -3.68 6.23
N ALA A 141 -9.83 -2.62 5.81
CA ALA A 141 -10.81 -1.92 6.63
C ALA A 141 -12.04 -2.78 6.93
N ALA A 142 -12.58 -3.49 5.95
CA ALA A 142 -13.71 -4.40 6.12
C ALA A 142 -13.40 -5.52 7.13
N GLU A 143 -12.16 -6.03 7.09
CA GLU A 143 -11.64 -7.04 8.01
C GLU A 143 -11.23 -6.51 9.38
N ARG A 144 -11.46 -5.22 9.63
CA ARG A 144 -11.15 -4.54 10.90
C ARG A 144 -9.69 -4.68 11.32
N LEU A 145 -8.80 -4.66 10.32
CA LEU A 145 -7.36 -4.64 10.53
C LEU A 145 -6.89 -3.19 10.51
N GLY A 146 -6.21 -2.78 11.59
CA GLY A 146 -5.52 -1.51 11.63
C GLY A 146 -4.25 -1.57 10.78
N ILE A 147 -3.98 -0.47 10.05
CA ILE A 147 -2.73 -0.28 9.31
C ILE A 147 -1.68 0.34 10.25
N CYS A 148 -0.57 -0.36 10.43
CA CYS A 148 0.51 0.04 11.33
C CYS A 148 1.60 0.81 10.58
N ALA A 149 1.93 0.34 9.38
CA ALA A 149 2.88 0.97 8.48
C ALA A 149 2.56 0.57 7.03
N VAL A 150 2.92 1.44 6.10
CA VAL A 150 2.95 1.15 4.67
C VAL A 150 4.32 1.56 4.16
N THR A 151 5.05 0.59 3.60
CA THR A 151 6.43 0.81 3.13
C THR A 151 6.52 0.39 1.67
N ARG A 152 7.20 1.20 0.85
CA ARG A 152 7.55 0.79 -0.53
C ARG A 152 8.57 -0.35 -0.47
N LEU A 153 8.40 -1.34 -1.34
CA LEU A 153 9.39 -2.40 -1.51
C LEU A 153 10.63 -1.87 -2.23
N GLU A 154 11.80 -2.07 -1.64
CA GLU A 154 13.10 -1.73 -2.22
C GLU A 154 13.62 -2.88 -3.10
N GLU A 155 12.83 -3.26 -4.11
CA GLU A 155 13.23 -4.27 -5.09
C GLU A 155 13.72 -3.60 -6.38
N PRO A 156 14.82 -4.08 -7.00
CA PRO A 156 15.29 -3.53 -8.27
C PRO A 156 14.27 -3.82 -9.39
N SER A 157 14.12 -2.90 -10.35
CA SER A 157 13.23 -3.00 -11.51
C SER A 157 13.64 -4.05 -12.56
N VAL A 158 14.07 -5.23 -12.10
CA VAL A 158 14.46 -6.38 -12.93
C VAL A 158 13.31 -7.38 -13.01
N ARG A 159 13.30 -8.20 -14.08
CA ARG A 159 12.25 -9.22 -14.30
C ARG A 159 10.84 -8.63 -14.23
N GLY A 160 10.68 -7.44 -14.79
CA GLY A 160 9.40 -6.75 -14.91
C GLY A 160 8.78 -6.26 -13.60
N PHE A 161 9.48 -6.30 -12.46
CA PHE A 161 9.02 -5.61 -11.26
C PHE A 161 8.97 -4.10 -11.51
N VAL A 162 7.85 -3.46 -11.14
CA VAL A 162 7.65 -2.01 -11.32
C VAL A 162 7.76 -1.30 -9.97
N TYR A 163 6.91 -1.67 -9.02
CA TYR A 163 6.93 -1.22 -7.64
C TYR A 163 6.05 -2.15 -6.79
N GLY A 164 6.05 -1.96 -5.48
CA GLY A 164 5.13 -2.65 -4.59
C GLY A 164 5.15 -2.07 -3.19
N PHE A 165 4.25 -2.55 -2.35
CA PHE A 165 4.10 -2.07 -0.98
C PHE A 165 3.90 -3.22 0.00
N ASP A 166 4.55 -3.10 1.15
CA ASP A 166 4.32 -3.91 2.33
C ASP A 166 3.43 -3.13 3.31
N VAL A 167 2.25 -3.67 3.57
CA VAL A 167 1.25 -3.13 4.50
C VAL A 167 1.32 -3.97 5.77
N LYS A 168 1.86 -3.37 6.84
CA LYS A 168 1.91 -3.99 8.16
C LYS A 168 0.58 -3.78 8.89
N LEU A 169 -0.02 -4.86 9.35
CA LEU A 169 -1.39 -4.92 9.87
C LEU A 169 -1.44 -5.47 11.31
N LYS A 170 -2.51 -5.10 12.02
CA LYS A 170 -2.88 -5.70 13.31
C LYS A 170 -4.39 -5.72 13.47
N ALA A 171 -4.94 -6.79 14.05
CA ALA A 171 -6.35 -6.82 14.43
C ALA A 171 -6.71 -5.64 15.36
N GLY A 172 -7.76 -4.90 15.00
CA GLY A 172 -8.19 -3.71 15.73
C GLY A 172 -7.29 -2.51 15.48
N THR A 173 -6.51 -2.09 16.49
CA THR A 173 -5.70 -0.86 16.43
C THR A 173 -4.20 -1.16 16.53
N CYS A 174 -3.39 -0.47 15.74
CA CYS A 174 -1.93 -0.52 15.77
C CYS A 174 -1.33 0.24 16.95
N LYS A 175 -1.65 -0.18 18.17
CA LYS A 175 -1.02 0.37 19.38
C LYS A 175 0.44 -0.08 19.44
N ASN A 176 1.34 0.85 19.74
CA ASN A 176 2.79 0.64 19.90
C ASN A 176 3.53 0.13 18.64
N ASN A 177 2.94 0.24 17.45
CA ASN A 177 3.56 -0.21 16.20
C ASN A 177 4.05 -1.68 16.24
N ASP A 178 3.19 -2.57 16.74
CA ASP A 178 3.45 -4.00 16.91
C ASP A 178 2.58 -4.81 15.93
N PRO A 179 2.90 -4.83 14.63
CA PRO A 179 2.14 -5.58 13.64
C PRO A 179 2.35 -7.09 13.79
N ASN A 180 1.32 -7.87 13.50
CA ASN A 180 1.37 -9.33 13.53
C ASN A 180 0.94 -9.99 12.21
N THR A 181 0.59 -9.19 11.21
CA THR A 181 0.27 -9.61 9.83
C THR A 181 0.92 -8.63 8.83
N SER A 182 1.30 -9.12 7.67
CA SER A 182 1.89 -8.40 6.54
C SER A 182 1.09 -8.74 5.30
N LEU A 183 0.64 -7.73 4.55
CA LEU A 183 0.11 -7.89 3.21
C LEU A 183 1.06 -7.19 2.25
N VAL A 184 1.67 -7.95 1.35
CA VAL A 184 2.64 -7.41 0.39
C VAL A 184 2.09 -7.56 -1.01
N ALA A 185 1.95 -6.45 -1.74
CA ALA A 185 1.51 -6.43 -3.13
C ALA A 185 2.63 -5.88 -4.02
N ARG A 186 3.07 -6.69 -4.98
CA ARG A 186 4.10 -6.36 -5.99
C ARG A 186 3.45 -6.23 -7.35
N GLU A 187 3.70 -5.14 -8.06
CA GLU A 187 3.16 -4.88 -9.38
C GLU A 187 4.19 -5.13 -10.48
N TYR A 188 3.75 -5.83 -11.54
CA TYR A 188 4.59 -6.26 -12.65
C TYR A 188 4.16 -5.67 -13.98
N ALA A 189 5.13 -5.50 -14.86
CA ALA A 189 4.97 -4.88 -16.17
C ALA A 189 4.19 -5.76 -17.15
N THR A 190 4.34 -7.09 -17.05
CA THR A 190 3.70 -8.07 -17.94
C THR A 190 3.12 -9.24 -17.16
N ARG A 191 2.15 -9.93 -17.78
CA ARG A 191 1.57 -11.16 -17.23
C ARG A 191 2.64 -12.23 -17.00
N ALA A 192 3.51 -12.42 -17.99
CA ALA A 192 4.58 -13.41 -17.92
C ALA A 192 5.53 -13.18 -16.75
N HIS A 193 5.86 -11.92 -16.43
CA HIS A 193 6.68 -11.59 -15.26
C HIS A 193 5.93 -11.79 -13.94
N ARG A 194 4.65 -11.39 -13.86
CA ARG A 194 3.81 -11.61 -12.68
C ARG A 194 3.72 -13.10 -12.33
N ASP A 195 3.43 -13.92 -13.34
CA ASP A 195 3.20 -15.35 -13.15
C ASP A 195 4.49 -16.09 -12.79
N GLU A 196 5.61 -15.79 -13.48
CA GLU A 196 6.92 -16.31 -13.10
C GLU A 196 7.32 -15.89 -11.69
N ALA A 197 7.08 -14.63 -11.33
CA ALA A 197 7.38 -14.13 -9.99
C ALA A 197 6.57 -14.88 -8.93
N ALA A 198 5.27 -15.13 -9.18
CA ALA A 198 4.40 -15.84 -8.26
C ALA A 198 4.94 -17.23 -7.86
N HIS A 199 5.56 -17.94 -8.80
CA HIS A 199 6.20 -19.25 -8.55
C HIS A 199 7.53 -19.17 -7.79
N SER A 200 8.17 -18.00 -7.80
CA SER A 200 9.51 -17.79 -7.23
C SER A 200 9.51 -17.15 -5.84
N LEU A 201 8.35 -16.64 -5.40
CA LEU A 201 8.21 -16.00 -4.09
C LEU A 201 8.23 -17.05 -2.97
N ASP A 202 9.04 -16.80 -1.95
CA ASP A 202 9.14 -17.62 -0.75
C ASP A 202 8.02 -17.25 0.23
N ALA A 203 6.83 -17.79 -0.01
CA ALA A 203 5.66 -17.62 0.85
C ALA A 203 4.76 -18.86 0.79
N ASP A 204 4.08 -19.15 1.91
CA ASP A 204 3.16 -20.29 2.00
C ASP A 204 2.00 -20.20 1.00
N VAL A 205 1.51 -18.98 0.78
CA VAL A 205 0.44 -18.69 -0.18
C VAL A 205 0.80 -17.42 -0.95
N VAL A 206 0.87 -17.57 -2.26
CA VAL A 206 0.99 -16.47 -3.22
C VAL A 206 -0.31 -16.41 -4.01
N MET A 207 -0.92 -15.22 -4.07
CA MET A 207 -2.10 -14.97 -4.88
C MET A 207 -1.72 -14.02 -6.01
N VAL A 208 -2.37 -14.12 -7.17
CA VAL A 208 -2.27 -13.15 -8.25
C VAL A 208 -3.61 -12.45 -8.46
N LEU A 209 -3.56 -11.14 -8.68
CA LEU A 209 -4.72 -10.29 -8.91
C LEU A 209 -4.32 -9.11 -9.80
N GLY A 210 -4.95 -8.96 -10.96
CA GLY A 210 -4.60 -7.87 -11.86
C GLY A 210 -3.12 -7.96 -12.29
N ARG A 211 -2.36 -6.89 -12.09
CA ARG A 211 -0.91 -6.86 -12.32
C ARG A 211 -0.08 -7.33 -11.14
N TRP A 212 -0.72 -7.76 -10.05
CA TRP A 212 -0.06 -8.01 -8.80
C TRP A 212 0.22 -9.48 -8.53
N THR A 213 1.33 -9.73 -7.84
CA THR A 213 1.43 -10.85 -6.90
C THR A 213 1.18 -10.32 -5.49
N ILE A 214 0.45 -11.07 -4.67
CA ILE A 214 0.11 -10.73 -3.30
C ILE A 214 0.55 -11.88 -2.40
N THR A 215 1.32 -11.56 -1.36
CA THR A 215 1.67 -12.49 -0.28
C THR A 215 1.14 -11.99 1.04
N ILE A 216 0.62 -12.90 1.87
CA ILE A 216 0.17 -12.58 3.22
C ILE A 216 0.93 -13.49 4.19
N ASP A 217 1.61 -12.88 5.15
CA ASP A 217 2.35 -13.57 6.22
C ASP A 217 1.97 -12.99 7.57
N GLY A 218 2.11 -13.75 8.64
CA GLY A 218 1.80 -13.28 9.98
C GLY A 218 1.59 -14.39 11.00
N THR A 219 1.63 -13.99 12.27
CA THR A 219 1.35 -14.87 13.41
C THR A 219 -0.15 -14.93 13.75
N ASP A 220 -0.98 -14.06 13.16
CA ASP A 220 -2.44 -14.07 13.28
C ASP A 220 -3.06 -14.86 12.13
N ALA A 221 -3.17 -16.17 12.32
CA ALA A 221 -3.70 -17.09 11.30
C ALA A 221 -5.13 -16.75 10.87
N ASP A 222 -5.97 -16.27 11.80
CA ASP A 222 -7.35 -15.90 11.50
C ASP A 222 -7.40 -14.66 10.60
N ALA A 223 -6.57 -13.64 10.87
CA ALA A 223 -6.46 -12.46 10.02
C ALA A 223 -5.93 -12.81 8.62
N THR A 224 -4.89 -13.64 8.54
CA THR A 224 -4.33 -14.11 7.27
C THR A 224 -5.39 -14.84 6.44
N GLN A 225 -6.15 -15.76 7.05
CA GLN A 225 -7.18 -16.51 6.33
C GLN A 225 -8.33 -15.62 5.84
N ARG A 226 -8.75 -14.63 6.63
CA ARG A 226 -9.80 -13.69 6.21
C ARG A 226 -9.35 -12.82 5.04
N LEU A 227 -8.12 -12.31 5.08
CA LEU A 227 -7.53 -11.55 3.97
C LEU A 227 -7.46 -12.38 2.69
N GLN A 228 -6.99 -13.63 2.77
CA GLN A 228 -6.94 -14.54 1.62
C GLN A 228 -8.34 -14.77 1.04
N SER A 229 -9.33 -14.99 1.90
CA SER A 229 -10.72 -15.21 1.48
C SER A 229 -11.30 -13.97 0.79
N ALA A 230 -11.12 -12.78 1.36
CA ALA A 230 -11.59 -11.52 0.79
C ALA A 230 -10.90 -11.18 -0.54
N LEU A 231 -9.60 -11.49 -0.69
CA LEU A 231 -8.89 -11.34 -1.96
C LEU A 231 -9.43 -12.30 -3.03
N ALA A 232 -9.72 -13.55 -2.66
CA ALA A 232 -10.31 -14.53 -3.56
C ALA A 232 -11.69 -14.08 -4.06
N GLU A 233 -12.49 -13.44 -3.21
CA GLU A 233 -13.81 -12.88 -3.59
C GLU A 233 -13.72 -11.79 -4.68
N ILE A 234 -12.63 -11.04 -4.73
CA ILE A 234 -12.41 -10.01 -5.77
C ILE A 234 -11.62 -10.54 -6.99
N GLY A 235 -11.42 -11.85 -7.06
CA GLY A 235 -10.85 -12.55 -8.22
C GLY A 235 -9.37 -12.88 -8.12
N ALA A 236 -8.77 -12.82 -6.93
CA ALA A 236 -7.39 -13.28 -6.74
C ALA A 236 -7.33 -14.82 -6.82
N SER A 237 -6.30 -15.36 -7.47
CA SER A 237 -6.09 -16.81 -7.64
C SER A 237 -4.71 -17.24 -7.16
N SER A 238 -4.59 -18.45 -6.60
CA SER A 238 -3.34 -19.08 -6.17
C SER A 238 -3.11 -20.39 -6.90
#